data_AF-A0A818MZP6-F1
#
_entry.id   AF-A0A818MZP6-F1
#
_cell.length_a   1.000
_cell.length_b   1.000
_cell.length_c   1.000
_cell.angle_alpha   90.00
_cell.angle_beta   90.00
_cell.angle_gamma   90.00
#
_symmetry.space_group_name_H-M   'P 1'
#
loop_
_entity.id
_entity.type
_entity.pdbx_description
1 polymer ?
#
loop_
_entity_poly.entity_id
_entity_poly.type
_entity_poly.pdbx_seq_one_letter_code
_entity_poly.pdbx_strand_id
1 'polypeptide(L)'
;MEESILNHLFLPHYLPSSADDDFIIGFNCQYEYKILEYIKQYLDTFELTNAINNLPIFQILNDYCLKSWSILQNSQNFSGSTIQNIIEELPPGSFLPLYFRAQNAAILIEIEENNIDQPLISSWQVLLPMAEIASSPIPHLSCFPVTTYRLKDRRQLNSKVHCELLVDFMKNTIEYSKSYPISQQRSKVNDVPESHYVTQWWIQQFQDIQIENNSNMSIQFKKKHRDHIRGSGSAVPCRRSGLWLTIKVVFQTILTKRLGSVGTVVYKLLITHFLACIICQTYSTVSTDLLVYCIRKIVRRLNKIENLLSSIQSNDVNDWIQYTTQEIRMKINQIIPKSDWQNPFQVDEETNQQVFMSNFTSLKFNTYQHLCEDLKAYLNNQTLKQTITFLPGVKKSNVSSNAIQADYIPSIKELTEKFNYTIGIALNRIEIWVELCLDKWINRSTITCFEGNQFETLLIFFEEYQNAALNHYWSEKDPTDPLGYSRFILTPLTIIRSMHQKLCNNSRFERLKLHYIHIPNLMNLFEFLVLPNREDMIRIHDLRHYFSHFSHKEYPDLLTNINSADAFGVYYAYQSSTMKESIQKIRIQAENDKQQKIREVNNAKERYRNLMNSVRNISCKCTYKYGYRQTCHKCSTEQ
;
A
#
# COMPACT_ATOMS: atom_id res chain seq x y z
N MET A 1 26.57 17.67 9.05
CA MET A 1 25.88 17.48 7.75
C MET A 1 24.53 18.14 7.85
N GLU A 2 24.12 18.92 6.85
CA GLU A 2 22.85 19.65 6.88
C GLU A 2 21.66 18.71 6.63
N GLU A 3 20.51 19.01 7.27
CA GLU A 3 19.26 18.23 7.15
C GLU A 3 18.78 18.10 5.69
N SER A 4 19.04 19.10 4.86
CA SER A 4 18.74 19.11 3.42
C SER A 4 19.41 17.93 2.67
N ILE A 5 20.65 17.59 3.00
CA ILE A 5 21.36 16.45 2.40
C ILE A 5 20.69 15.12 2.79
N LEU A 6 20.25 14.99 4.05
CA LEU A 6 19.52 13.82 4.51
C LEU A 6 18.18 13.67 3.80
N ASN A 7 17.48 14.77 3.53
CA ASN A 7 16.25 14.76 2.74
C ASN A 7 16.50 14.25 1.31
N HIS A 8 17.61 14.61 0.68
CA HIS A 8 17.97 14.06 -0.62
C HIS A 8 18.46 12.59 -0.57
N LEU A 9 19.07 12.13 0.52
CA LEU A 9 19.54 10.75 0.69
C LEU A 9 18.43 9.77 1.13
N PHE A 10 17.49 10.21 1.97
CA PHE A 10 16.42 9.37 2.48
C PHE A 10 15.08 9.60 1.77
N LEU A 11 14.85 10.76 1.15
CA LEU A 11 13.53 11.34 0.82
C LEU A 11 12.82 11.79 2.11
N PRO A 12 12.38 13.06 2.23
CA PRO A 12 11.84 13.61 3.47
C PRO A 12 10.57 12.85 3.94
N HIS A 13 10.25 12.96 5.24
CA HIS A 13 9.03 12.35 5.80
C HIS A 13 7.77 13.12 5.37
N TYR A 14 7.85 14.44 5.41
CA TYR A 14 6.89 15.36 4.84
C TYR A 14 7.55 16.05 3.65
N LEU A 15 6.98 15.92 2.46
CA LEU A 15 7.48 16.66 1.30
C LEU A 15 7.40 18.17 1.62
N PRO A 16 8.48 18.95 1.46
CA PRO A 16 8.43 20.38 1.74
C PRO A 16 7.34 21.07 0.89
N SER A 17 6.76 22.14 1.43
CA SER A 17 5.71 22.94 0.76
C SER A 17 6.22 23.73 -0.45
N SER A 18 7.55 23.89 -0.54
CA SER A 18 8.29 24.47 -1.66
C SER A 18 9.44 23.54 -2.06
N ALA A 19 10.03 23.74 -3.23
CA ALA A 19 11.28 23.09 -3.58
C ALA A 19 12.40 23.55 -2.61
N ASP A 20 13.34 22.67 -2.28
CA ASP A 20 14.54 23.05 -1.52
C ASP A 20 15.40 23.95 -2.40
N ASP A 21 15.40 25.26 -2.12
CA ASP A 21 16.09 26.30 -2.91
C ASP A 21 17.58 25.96 -3.13
N ASP A 22 18.21 25.27 -2.18
CA ASP A 22 19.62 24.82 -2.23
C ASP A 22 19.92 23.80 -3.34
N PHE A 23 18.89 23.09 -3.82
CA PHE A 23 19.01 22.08 -4.87
C PHE A 23 18.23 22.46 -6.14
N ILE A 24 17.51 23.61 -6.13
CA ILE A 24 16.86 24.18 -7.33
C ILE A 24 17.90 24.49 -8.39
N ILE A 25 17.51 24.28 -9.65
CA ILE A 25 18.25 24.46 -10.92
C ILE A 25 18.92 25.84 -11.08
N GLY A 26 18.83 26.76 -10.11
CA GLY A 26 19.32 28.13 -10.20
C GLY A 26 20.59 28.51 -9.43
N PHE A 27 20.84 28.05 -8.18
CA PHE A 27 21.70 28.89 -7.30
C PHE A 27 22.83 28.28 -6.47
N ASN A 28 23.06 26.96 -6.36
CA ASN A 28 24.34 26.51 -5.78
C ASN A 28 24.72 25.05 -6.12
N CYS A 29 25.71 24.85 -7.00
CA CYS A 29 26.23 23.51 -7.35
C CYS A 29 26.95 22.81 -6.18
N GLN A 30 27.27 23.55 -5.11
CA GLN A 30 28.11 23.06 -4.02
C GLN A 30 27.44 21.94 -3.20
N TYR A 31 26.11 21.95 -3.04
CA TYR A 31 25.43 20.97 -2.19
C TYR A 31 25.26 19.60 -2.84
N GLU A 32 25.05 19.52 -4.17
CA GLU A 32 25.07 18.24 -4.86
C GLU A 32 26.46 17.63 -4.85
N TYR A 33 27.50 18.41 -5.14
CA TYR A 33 28.89 17.94 -5.10
C TYR A 33 29.28 17.34 -3.73
N LYS A 34 28.82 17.94 -2.62
CA LYS A 34 29.03 17.38 -1.26
C LYS A 34 28.52 15.93 -1.12
N ILE A 35 27.45 15.52 -1.82
CA ILE A 35 26.96 14.14 -1.78
C ILE A 35 28.00 13.18 -2.36
N LEU A 36 28.65 13.56 -3.47
CA LEU A 36 29.71 12.75 -4.08
C LEU A 36 30.92 12.65 -3.15
N GLU A 37 31.32 13.76 -2.52
CA GLU A 37 32.43 13.76 -1.56
C GLU A 37 32.15 12.91 -0.32
N TYR A 38 30.92 12.91 0.21
CA TYR A 38 30.56 12.03 1.32
C TYR A 38 30.65 10.54 0.96
N ILE A 39 30.32 10.18 -0.28
CA ILE A 39 30.43 8.78 -0.75
C ILE A 39 31.88 8.38 -0.95
N LYS A 40 32.68 9.29 -1.51
CA LYS A 40 34.12 9.09 -1.66
C LYS A 40 34.79 8.89 -0.30
N GLN A 41 34.57 9.81 0.65
CA GLN A 41 35.06 9.67 2.02
C GLN A 41 34.57 8.39 2.69
N TYR A 42 33.33 8.00 2.44
CA TYR A 42 32.77 6.74 2.94
C TYR A 42 33.53 5.52 2.37
N LEU A 43 33.77 5.45 1.06
CA LEU A 43 34.52 4.35 0.47
C LEU A 43 35.98 4.35 0.94
N ASP A 44 36.65 5.50 0.99
CA ASP A 44 38.01 5.62 1.54
C ASP A 44 38.09 5.03 2.95
N THR A 45 37.14 5.39 3.82
CA THR A 45 37.07 4.87 5.19
C THR A 45 36.73 3.39 5.22
N PHE A 46 35.86 2.94 4.32
CA PHE A 46 35.44 1.53 4.23
C PHE A 46 36.60 0.62 3.82
N GLU A 47 37.41 1.03 2.85
CA GLU A 47 38.58 0.26 2.41
C GLU A 47 39.66 0.20 3.50
N LEU A 48 39.90 1.31 4.19
CA LEU A 48 40.85 1.39 5.30
C LEU A 48 40.46 0.50 6.49
N THR A 49 39.17 0.43 6.80
CA THR A 49 38.67 -0.31 7.97
C THR A 49 38.43 -1.80 7.70
N ASN A 50 38.17 -2.19 6.44
CA ASN A 50 37.74 -3.54 6.08
C ASN A 50 38.66 -4.26 5.09
N ALA A 51 39.97 -4.00 5.14
CA ALA A 51 40.96 -4.55 4.20
C ALA A 51 40.90 -6.09 4.02
N ILE A 52 40.45 -6.85 5.03
CA ILE A 52 40.37 -8.32 5.00
C ILE A 52 39.12 -8.83 4.25
N ASN A 53 38.01 -8.09 4.31
CA ASN A 53 36.73 -8.51 3.73
C ASN A 53 36.35 -7.68 2.49
N ASN A 54 37.24 -6.81 2.00
CA ASN A 54 36.93 -5.89 0.91
C ASN A 54 36.83 -6.63 -0.44
N LEU A 55 35.88 -6.24 -1.29
CA LEU A 55 35.76 -6.78 -2.64
C LEU A 55 36.70 -6.02 -3.58
N PRO A 56 37.48 -6.69 -4.47
CA PRO A 56 38.42 -6.01 -5.38
C PRO A 56 37.78 -4.93 -6.26
N ILE A 57 36.48 -5.09 -6.56
CA ILE A 57 35.72 -4.11 -7.34
C ILE A 57 35.59 -2.74 -6.65
N PHE A 58 35.72 -2.67 -5.33
CA PHE A 58 35.64 -1.40 -4.61
C PHE A 58 36.89 -0.54 -4.84
N GLN A 59 38.06 -1.15 -5.04
CA GLN A 59 39.27 -0.41 -5.43
C GLN A 59 39.08 0.27 -6.79
N ILE A 60 38.50 -0.45 -7.77
CA ILE A 60 38.19 0.14 -9.08
C ILE A 60 37.19 1.29 -8.95
N LEU A 61 36.17 1.13 -8.10
CA LEU A 61 35.19 2.17 -7.82
C LEU A 61 35.82 3.38 -7.14
N ASN A 62 36.78 3.19 -6.23
CA ASN A 62 37.38 4.27 -5.47
C ASN A 62 38.50 4.98 -6.25
N ASP A 63 39.53 4.24 -6.66
CA ASP A 63 40.77 4.78 -7.22
C ASP A 63 40.59 5.40 -8.60
N TYR A 64 39.71 4.82 -9.42
CA TYR A 64 39.55 5.25 -10.81
C TYR A 64 38.21 5.95 -11.05
N CYS A 65 37.09 5.38 -10.60
CA CYS A 65 35.77 5.94 -10.86
C CYS A 65 35.47 7.17 -10.01
N LEU A 66 35.45 7.06 -8.68
CA LEU A 66 35.09 8.16 -7.79
C LEU A 66 36.12 9.28 -7.77
N LYS A 67 37.42 8.94 -7.78
CA LYS A 67 38.50 9.94 -7.82
C LYS A 67 38.40 10.83 -9.05
N SER A 68 38.30 10.24 -10.25
CA SER A 68 38.17 10.99 -11.50
C SER A 68 36.85 11.75 -11.56
N TRP A 69 35.75 11.15 -11.10
CA TRP A 69 34.45 11.80 -11.09
C TRP A 69 34.41 13.01 -10.14
N SER A 70 34.98 12.89 -8.94
CA SER A 70 35.14 13.97 -7.95
C SER A 70 35.93 15.14 -8.54
N ILE A 71 37.06 14.88 -9.21
CA ILE A 71 37.87 15.92 -9.88
C ILE A 71 37.04 16.64 -10.95
N LEU A 72 36.32 15.91 -11.79
CA LEU A 72 35.56 16.49 -12.91
C LEU A 72 34.25 17.16 -12.49
N GLN A 73 33.59 16.69 -11.43
CA GLN A 73 32.36 17.29 -10.92
C GLN A 73 32.65 18.58 -10.10
N ASN A 74 33.91 18.82 -9.72
CA ASN A 74 34.32 20.07 -9.09
C ASN A 74 34.45 21.20 -10.12
N SER A 75 33.58 22.20 -10.00
CA SER A 75 33.53 23.37 -10.89
C SER A 75 34.86 24.13 -11.07
N GLN A 76 35.77 24.07 -10.08
CA GLN A 76 37.06 24.74 -10.15
C GLN A 76 38.09 23.99 -11.01
N ASN A 77 37.96 22.67 -11.12
CA ASN A 77 38.95 21.80 -11.77
C ASN A 77 38.53 21.36 -13.17
N PHE A 78 37.30 21.68 -13.58
CA PHE A 78 36.72 21.22 -14.84
C PHE A 78 37.20 22.08 -16.02
N SER A 79 38.19 21.55 -16.76
CA SER A 79 38.76 22.13 -17.97
C SER A 79 38.90 21.09 -19.08
N GLY A 80 38.97 21.53 -20.34
CA GLY A 80 39.08 20.63 -21.49
C GLY A 80 40.33 19.76 -21.40
N SER A 81 41.46 20.34 -20.99
CA SER A 81 42.71 19.60 -20.76
C SER A 81 42.61 18.61 -19.60
N THR A 82 41.89 18.95 -18.52
CA THR A 82 41.69 18.01 -17.39
C THR A 82 40.91 16.78 -17.85
N ILE A 83 39.82 16.98 -18.61
CA ILE A 83 39.00 15.90 -19.15
C ILE A 83 39.82 15.04 -20.10
N GLN A 84 40.55 15.67 -21.02
CA GLN A 84 41.37 14.97 -22.00
C GLN A 84 42.43 14.10 -21.31
N ASN A 85 43.17 14.65 -20.35
CA ASN A 85 44.18 13.90 -19.60
C ASN A 85 43.55 12.71 -18.85
N ILE A 86 42.40 12.91 -18.19
CA ILE A 86 41.73 11.82 -17.48
C ILE A 86 41.29 10.72 -18.45
N ILE A 87 40.68 11.06 -19.59
CA ILE A 87 40.23 10.07 -20.59
C ILE A 87 41.43 9.33 -21.20
N GLU A 88 42.57 10.00 -21.44
CA GLU A 88 43.81 9.39 -21.91
C GLU A 88 44.37 8.39 -20.89
N GLU A 89 44.33 8.74 -19.60
CA GLU A 89 44.87 7.92 -18.50
C GLU A 89 43.92 6.82 -18.01
N LEU A 90 42.67 6.73 -18.51
CA LEU A 90 41.72 5.69 -18.10
C LEU A 90 42.27 4.28 -18.41
N PRO A 91 42.48 3.42 -17.40
CA PRO A 91 42.97 2.06 -17.64
C PRO A 91 41.87 1.15 -18.21
N PRO A 92 42.24 0.02 -18.83
CA PRO A 92 41.28 -1.03 -19.18
C PRO A 92 40.48 -1.47 -17.96
N GLY A 93 39.17 -1.64 -18.12
CA GLY A 93 38.24 -2.01 -17.06
C GLY A 93 37.74 -0.85 -16.19
N SER A 94 38.10 0.39 -16.49
CA SER A 94 37.67 1.57 -15.74
C SER A 94 36.36 2.16 -16.25
N PHE A 95 35.77 3.02 -15.39
CA PHE A 95 34.52 3.72 -15.64
C PHE A 95 34.70 5.20 -15.31
N LEU A 96 34.20 6.07 -16.18
CA LEU A 96 34.19 7.52 -15.98
C LEU A 96 32.76 8.05 -16.07
N PRO A 97 32.12 8.34 -14.93
CA PRO A 97 30.84 9.01 -14.89
C PRO A 97 30.97 10.52 -15.04
N LEU A 98 29.99 11.14 -15.70
CA LEU A 98 29.84 12.59 -15.80
C LEU A 98 28.36 12.97 -15.64
N TYR A 99 28.08 13.97 -14.80
CA TYR A 99 26.73 14.48 -14.57
C TYR A 99 26.63 15.96 -14.96
N PHE A 100 25.91 16.21 -16.06
CA PHE A 100 25.65 17.52 -16.63
C PHE A 100 24.36 18.10 -16.07
N ARG A 101 24.45 18.77 -14.92
CA ARG A 101 23.31 19.46 -14.31
C ARG A 101 22.67 20.47 -15.27
N ALA A 102 23.50 21.26 -15.95
CA ALA A 102 23.05 22.29 -16.89
C ALA A 102 22.36 21.72 -18.15
N GLN A 103 22.47 20.41 -18.39
CA GLN A 103 21.84 19.70 -19.50
C GLN A 103 20.92 18.57 -19.03
N ASN A 104 20.60 18.48 -17.72
CA ASN A 104 19.74 17.41 -17.18
C ASN A 104 20.12 15.98 -17.64
N ALA A 105 21.41 15.74 -17.83
CA ALA A 105 21.91 14.53 -18.46
C ALA A 105 23.06 13.93 -17.67
N ALA A 106 23.25 12.63 -17.81
CA ALA A 106 24.47 11.97 -17.35
C ALA A 106 24.96 10.97 -18.38
N ILE A 107 26.27 10.78 -18.41
CA ILE A 107 26.92 9.74 -19.20
C ILE A 107 27.84 8.90 -18.32
N LEU A 108 28.06 7.67 -18.76
CA LEU A 108 29.04 6.75 -18.22
C LEU A 108 29.89 6.24 -19.37
N ILE A 109 31.15 6.64 -19.38
CA ILE A 109 32.16 6.12 -20.30
C ILE A 109 32.78 4.89 -19.66
N GLU A 110 32.93 3.82 -20.43
CA GLU A 110 33.53 2.57 -19.99
C GLU A 110 34.60 2.13 -20.99
N ILE A 111 35.77 1.76 -20.45
CA ILE A 111 36.85 1.12 -21.21
C ILE A 111 36.80 -0.37 -20.88
N GLU A 112 36.33 -1.22 -21.79
CA GLU A 112 36.27 -2.67 -21.57
C GLU A 112 37.68 -3.28 -21.63
N GLU A 113 37.96 -4.27 -20.78
CA GLU A 113 39.28 -4.95 -20.75
C GLU A 113 39.63 -5.61 -22.09
N ASN A 114 38.63 -6.15 -22.78
CA ASN A 114 38.82 -6.88 -24.04
C ASN A 114 38.67 -5.98 -25.28
N ASN A 115 38.25 -4.71 -25.13
CA ASN A 115 37.95 -3.78 -26.23
C ASN A 115 38.40 -2.35 -25.87
N ILE A 116 39.69 -2.19 -25.61
CA ILE A 116 40.29 -0.95 -25.09
C ILE A 116 40.10 0.22 -26.07
N ASP A 117 40.18 -0.05 -27.38
CA ASP A 117 40.07 0.96 -28.43
C ASP A 117 38.62 1.32 -28.78
N GLN A 118 37.63 0.60 -28.26
CA GLN A 118 36.20 0.77 -28.57
C GLN A 118 35.37 1.03 -27.31
N PRO A 119 35.43 2.25 -26.75
CA PRO A 119 34.77 2.56 -25.50
C PRO A 119 33.25 2.55 -25.63
N LEU A 120 32.60 2.21 -24.52
CA LEU A 120 31.14 2.28 -24.39
C LEU A 120 30.74 3.61 -23.75
N ILE A 121 29.68 4.23 -24.28
CA ILE A 121 29.06 5.44 -23.73
C ILE A 121 27.61 5.12 -23.42
N SER A 122 27.27 5.02 -22.15
CA SER A 122 25.88 4.95 -21.70
C SER A 122 25.38 6.35 -21.35
N SER A 123 24.18 6.72 -21.78
CA SER A 123 23.60 8.05 -21.49
C SER A 123 22.15 7.96 -21.03
N TRP A 124 21.72 8.93 -20.21
CA TRP A 124 20.35 9.03 -19.73
C TRP A 124 19.98 10.44 -19.26
N GLN A 125 18.68 10.73 -19.32
CA GLN A 125 18.06 11.89 -18.68
C GLN A 125 17.95 11.66 -17.16
N VAL A 126 18.22 12.69 -16.36
CA VAL A 126 18.28 12.54 -14.89
C VAL A 126 16.97 12.93 -14.21
N LEU A 127 16.42 14.10 -14.50
CA LEU A 127 15.18 14.63 -13.94
C LEU A 127 14.08 14.69 -14.99
N LEU A 128 12.84 14.46 -14.58
CA LEU A 128 11.70 14.53 -15.49
C LEU A 128 11.17 15.97 -15.63
N PRO A 129 10.76 16.36 -16.84
CA PRO A 129 10.00 17.58 -17.06
C PRO A 129 8.69 17.59 -16.27
N MET A 130 8.25 18.78 -15.89
CA MET A 130 7.00 19.03 -15.16
C MET A 130 5.80 18.45 -15.90
N ALA A 131 5.77 18.56 -17.24
CA ALA A 131 4.68 18.01 -18.04
C ALA A 131 4.54 16.50 -17.86
N GLU A 132 5.65 15.78 -17.72
CA GLU A 132 5.65 14.35 -17.43
C GLU A 132 5.19 14.09 -15.99
N ILE A 133 5.76 14.79 -15.01
CA ILE A 133 5.39 14.62 -13.59
C ILE A 133 3.90 14.91 -13.35
N ALA A 134 3.36 15.94 -13.99
CA ALA A 134 1.96 16.34 -13.86
C ALA A 134 0.98 15.41 -14.60
N SER A 135 1.48 14.59 -15.53
CA SER A 135 0.64 13.67 -16.32
C SER A 135 0.08 12.50 -15.51
N SER A 136 0.68 12.17 -14.36
CA SER A 136 0.29 11.01 -13.55
C SER A 136 0.44 11.27 -12.05
N PRO A 137 -0.55 10.84 -11.23
CA PRO A 137 -0.41 10.87 -9.77
C PRO A 137 0.53 9.77 -9.24
N ILE A 138 0.94 8.80 -10.08
CA ILE A 138 1.80 7.68 -9.70
C ILE A 138 3.28 8.04 -10.00
N PRO A 139 4.23 7.72 -9.10
CA PRO A 139 5.65 7.96 -9.36
C PRO A 139 6.14 7.27 -10.65
N HIS A 140 6.69 8.06 -11.57
CA HIS A 140 7.23 7.59 -12.84
C HIS A 140 8.39 6.60 -12.66
N LEU A 141 8.46 5.63 -13.56
CA LEU A 141 9.46 4.56 -13.54
C LEU A 141 10.23 4.57 -14.86
N SER A 142 11.54 4.77 -14.79
CA SER A 142 12.41 4.84 -15.97
C SER A 142 13.47 3.74 -15.92
N CYS A 143 13.87 3.26 -17.10
CA CYS A 143 14.96 2.30 -17.27
C CYS A 143 16.30 3.03 -17.37
N PHE A 144 17.32 2.50 -16.70
CA PHE A 144 18.66 3.06 -16.67
C PHE A 144 19.72 1.98 -16.86
N PRO A 145 20.84 2.31 -17.53
CA PRO A 145 20.97 3.41 -18.50
C PRO A 145 19.97 3.26 -19.66
N VAL A 146 19.64 4.37 -20.32
CA VAL A 146 18.61 4.38 -21.38
C VAL A 146 19.16 3.80 -22.68
N THR A 147 20.31 4.29 -23.12
CA THR A 147 20.98 3.80 -24.33
C THR A 147 22.48 3.73 -24.11
N THR A 148 23.08 2.67 -24.64
CA THR A 148 24.53 2.45 -24.63
C THR A 148 25.02 2.39 -26.06
N TYR A 149 26.08 3.14 -26.34
CA TYR A 149 26.68 3.26 -27.67
C TYR A 149 28.12 2.75 -27.61
N ARG A 150 28.58 2.14 -28.70
CA ARG A 150 29.99 1.75 -28.88
C ARG A 150 30.66 2.65 -29.90
N LEU A 151 31.81 3.21 -29.51
CA LEU A 151 32.66 3.97 -30.42
C LEU A 151 33.61 3.03 -31.14
N LYS A 152 33.96 3.39 -32.37
CA LYS A 152 34.94 2.67 -33.19
C LYS A 152 36.38 2.95 -32.78
N ASP A 153 36.65 4.15 -32.27
CA ASP A 153 38.00 4.61 -31.92
C ASP A 153 37.98 5.50 -30.68
N ARG A 154 38.66 5.05 -29.62
CA ARG A 154 38.84 5.77 -28.35
C ARG A 154 39.41 7.17 -28.53
N ARG A 155 40.27 7.39 -29.52
CA ARG A 155 40.91 8.70 -29.77
C ARG A 155 39.90 9.80 -30.07
N GLN A 156 38.70 9.45 -30.53
CA GLN A 156 37.63 10.43 -30.74
C GLN A 156 37.21 11.11 -29.43
N LEU A 157 37.27 10.43 -28.28
CA LEU A 157 36.96 11.02 -26.98
C LEU A 157 38.00 12.06 -26.53
N ASN A 158 39.26 11.91 -26.97
CA ASN A 158 40.36 12.82 -26.63
C ASN A 158 40.43 14.05 -27.53
N SER A 159 39.49 14.19 -28.47
CA SER A 159 39.41 15.40 -29.30
C SER A 159 39.21 16.62 -28.41
N LYS A 160 40.08 17.62 -28.60
CA LYS A 160 39.99 18.92 -27.91
C LYS A 160 38.60 19.54 -28.04
N VAL A 161 37.98 19.42 -29.23
CA VAL A 161 36.65 19.95 -29.51
C VAL A 161 35.59 19.26 -28.66
N HIS A 162 35.62 17.93 -28.54
CA HIS A 162 34.67 17.20 -27.71
C HIS A 162 34.88 17.50 -26.23
N CYS A 163 36.13 17.58 -25.77
CA CYS A 163 36.43 17.93 -24.37
C CYS A 163 35.95 19.35 -24.02
N GLU A 164 36.17 20.33 -24.89
CA GLU A 164 35.67 21.71 -24.70
C GLU A 164 34.14 21.77 -24.72
N LEU A 165 33.48 20.97 -25.56
CA LEU A 165 32.03 20.86 -25.58
C LEU A 165 31.46 20.24 -24.29
N LEU A 166 32.15 19.24 -23.71
CA LEU A 166 31.77 18.71 -22.39
C LEU A 166 31.91 19.78 -21.29
N VAL A 167 32.93 20.65 -21.39
CA VAL A 167 33.07 21.85 -20.53
C VAL A 167 31.89 22.77 -20.65
N ASP A 168 31.47 23.06 -21.88
CA ASP A 168 30.32 23.91 -22.15
C ASP A 168 29.01 23.32 -21.57
N PHE A 169 28.76 22.02 -21.80
CA PHE A 169 27.60 21.32 -21.26
C PHE A 169 27.55 21.29 -19.72
N MET A 170 28.67 21.36 -19.02
CA MET A 170 28.67 21.42 -17.55
C MET A 170 28.33 22.81 -17.02
N LYS A 171 28.67 23.87 -17.78
CA LYS A 171 28.58 25.26 -17.32
C LYS A 171 27.33 25.97 -17.81
N ASN A 172 26.94 25.71 -19.05
CA ASN A 172 25.91 26.46 -19.76
C ASN A 172 24.71 25.55 -20.04
N THR A 173 23.50 26.10 -19.91
CA THR A 173 22.26 25.46 -20.36
C THR A 173 21.93 25.95 -21.76
N ILE A 174 21.63 25.02 -22.67
CA ILE A 174 21.31 25.35 -24.06
C ILE A 174 19.81 25.66 -24.19
N GLU A 175 18.96 24.74 -23.75
CA GLU A 175 17.51 24.86 -23.83
C GLU A 175 16.86 24.31 -22.55
N TYR A 176 15.72 24.90 -22.18
CA TYR A 176 14.86 24.41 -21.11
C TYR A 176 13.57 23.82 -21.68
N SER A 177 13.06 22.77 -21.04
CA SER A 177 11.73 22.23 -21.31
C SER A 177 10.66 23.31 -21.09
N LYS A 178 9.68 23.36 -22.00
CA LYS A 178 8.57 24.32 -21.93
C LYS A 178 7.70 24.01 -20.70
N SER A 179 7.58 24.97 -19.79
CA SER A 179 6.62 24.92 -18.68
C SER A 179 5.33 25.67 -19.04
N TYR A 180 4.18 25.06 -18.77
CA TYR A 180 2.88 25.76 -18.79
C TYR A 180 2.54 26.19 -17.36
N PRO A 181 2.21 27.46 -17.12
CA PRO A 181 1.84 27.92 -15.78
C PRO A 181 0.53 27.28 -15.35
N ILE A 182 0.53 26.68 -14.15
CA ILE A 182 -0.66 26.10 -13.51
C ILE A 182 -1.56 27.21 -12.91
N SER A 183 -1.12 28.48 -12.89
CA SER A 183 -1.94 29.62 -12.44
C SER A 183 -1.58 30.93 -13.15
N GLN A 184 -2.58 31.79 -13.37
CA GLN A 184 -2.51 33.05 -14.15
C GLN A 184 -1.65 34.18 -13.55
N GLN A 185 -0.83 33.93 -12.53
CA GLN A 185 0.03 34.97 -11.95
C GLN A 185 1.49 34.51 -11.79
N ARG A 186 2.34 35.25 -12.52
CA ARG A 186 3.81 35.41 -12.42
C ARG A 186 4.69 34.44 -13.25
N SER A 187 5.48 35.09 -14.12
CA SER A 187 6.75 34.71 -14.78
C SER A 187 6.93 33.26 -15.24
N LYS A 188 7.21 33.06 -16.54
CA LYS A 188 7.75 31.80 -17.10
C LYS A 188 8.90 31.30 -16.22
N VAL A 189 8.68 30.25 -15.43
CA VAL A 189 9.75 29.58 -14.68
C VAL A 189 10.31 28.51 -15.61
N ASN A 190 11.56 28.66 -16.02
CA ASN A 190 12.28 27.60 -16.75
C ASN A 190 12.27 26.33 -15.90
N ASP A 191 11.88 25.20 -16.48
CA ASP A 191 11.71 23.94 -15.74
C ASP A 191 13.04 23.18 -15.62
N VAL A 192 13.18 22.02 -16.29
CA VAL A 192 14.45 21.30 -16.39
C VAL A 192 15.10 21.56 -17.75
N PRO A 193 16.44 21.56 -17.85
CA PRO A 193 17.11 21.57 -19.15
C PRO A 193 16.71 20.37 -20.03
N GLU A 194 16.75 20.59 -21.34
CA GLU A 194 16.56 19.54 -22.34
C GLU A 194 17.79 18.64 -22.43
N SER A 195 17.61 17.32 -22.26
CA SER A 195 18.73 16.37 -22.17
C SER A 195 19.25 15.87 -23.52
N HIS A 196 18.54 16.15 -24.61
CA HIS A 196 18.84 15.60 -25.93
C HIS A 196 20.18 16.10 -26.50
N TYR A 197 20.68 17.27 -26.07
CA TYR A 197 21.99 17.77 -26.51
C TYR A 197 23.14 16.84 -26.12
N VAL A 198 23.09 16.28 -24.90
CA VAL A 198 24.10 15.33 -24.42
C VAL A 198 23.73 13.89 -24.80
N THR A 199 22.48 13.49 -24.61
CA THR A 199 22.06 12.08 -24.74
C THR A 199 21.82 11.64 -26.19
N GLN A 200 21.74 12.58 -27.13
CA GLN A 200 21.49 12.29 -28.55
C GLN A 200 22.45 13.06 -29.46
N TRP A 201 22.40 14.40 -29.45
CA TRP A 201 23.12 15.23 -30.43
C TRP A 201 24.64 15.09 -30.35
N TRP A 202 25.21 15.19 -29.14
CA TRP A 202 26.66 15.03 -28.93
C TRP A 202 27.16 13.65 -29.35
N ILE A 203 26.39 12.61 -29.01
CA ILE A 203 26.71 11.22 -29.33
C ILE A 203 26.73 11.02 -30.86
N GLN A 204 25.82 11.65 -31.59
CA GLN A 204 25.77 11.58 -33.05
C GLN A 204 26.92 12.29 -33.77
N GLN A 205 27.74 13.07 -33.07
CA GLN A 205 28.92 13.71 -33.67
C GLN A 205 30.10 12.74 -33.87
N PHE A 206 30.08 11.56 -33.23
CA PHE A 206 31.13 10.57 -33.36
C PHE A 206 31.02 9.79 -34.68
N GLN A 207 32.15 9.59 -35.35
CA GLN A 207 32.21 8.83 -36.60
C GLN A 207 32.02 7.34 -36.32
N ASP A 208 31.16 6.70 -37.13
CA ASP A 208 30.85 5.26 -37.07
C ASP A 208 30.37 4.76 -35.69
N ILE A 209 29.66 5.59 -34.92
CA ILE A 209 29.09 5.17 -33.63
C ILE A 209 27.93 4.18 -33.81
N GLN A 210 27.91 3.13 -32.98
CA GLN A 210 26.90 2.06 -33.07
C GLN A 210 26.11 1.94 -31.77
N ILE A 211 24.83 1.58 -31.86
CA ILE A 211 24.02 1.24 -30.69
C ILE A 211 24.38 -0.17 -30.23
N GLU A 212 24.63 -0.32 -28.93
CA GLU A 212 24.97 -1.61 -28.34
C GLU A 212 23.71 -2.47 -28.18
N ASN A 213 23.46 -3.32 -29.19
CA ASN A 213 22.27 -4.18 -29.24
C ASN A 213 22.47 -5.58 -28.63
N ASN A 214 23.64 -5.87 -28.04
CA ASN A 214 23.91 -7.18 -27.46
C ASN A 214 23.07 -7.41 -26.19
N SER A 215 21.94 -8.11 -26.35
CA SER A 215 20.95 -8.41 -25.30
C SER A 215 21.52 -9.13 -24.07
N ASN A 216 22.67 -9.79 -24.21
CA ASN A 216 23.32 -10.52 -23.12
C ASN A 216 24.23 -9.64 -22.24
N MET A 217 24.56 -8.42 -22.68
CA MET A 217 25.42 -7.46 -21.97
C MET A 217 24.73 -6.13 -21.62
N SER A 218 23.55 -5.85 -22.19
CA SER A 218 22.79 -4.63 -21.88
C SER A 218 22.16 -4.73 -20.48
N ILE A 219 22.87 -4.23 -19.47
CA ILE A 219 22.36 -4.18 -18.09
C ILE A 219 21.43 -2.99 -17.98
N GLN A 220 20.13 -3.25 -17.82
CA GLN A 220 19.13 -2.24 -17.53
C GLN A 220 18.39 -2.55 -16.25
N PHE A 221 18.11 -1.51 -15.47
CA PHE A 221 17.28 -1.62 -14.27
C PHE A 221 16.34 -0.43 -14.17
N LYS A 222 15.22 -0.66 -13.47
CA LYS A 222 14.18 0.36 -13.30
C LYS A 222 14.39 1.14 -12.01
N LYS A 223 14.37 2.48 -12.08
CA LYS A 223 14.34 3.35 -10.90
C LYS A 223 13.14 4.29 -10.95
N LYS A 224 12.56 4.55 -9.77
CA LYS A 224 11.43 5.49 -9.62
C LYS A 224 11.95 6.92 -9.50
N HIS A 225 11.37 7.82 -10.29
CA HIS A 225 11.42 9.26 -10.04
C HIS A 225 10.50 9.54 -8.85
N ARG A 226 10.99 10.29 -7.85
CA ARG A 226 10.25 10.58 -6.61
C ARG A 226 9.95 12.08 -6.53
N ASP A 227 9.66 12.67 -7.67
CA ASP A 227 9.35 14.08 -7.81
C ASP A 227 7.85 14.28 -7.59
N HIS A 228 7.46 15.30 -6.84
CA HIS A 228 6.06 15.51 -6.44
C HIS A 228 5.69 16.99 -6.54
N ILE A 229 4.48 17.26 -7.04
CA ILE A 229 3.85 18.59 -7.07
C ILE A 229 2.88 18.67 -5.88
N ARG A 230 3.06 19.62 -4.95
CA ARG A 230 2.05 19.91 -3.91
C ARG A 230 1.19 21.09 -4.37
N GLY A 231 -0.11 20.87 -4.55
CA GLY A 231 -1.05 21.81 -5.18
C GLY A 231 -1.43 23.07 -4.39
N SER A 232 -0.88 23.31 -3.19
CA SER A 232 -1.37 24.38 -2.30
C SER A 232 -0.50 25.65 -2.25
N GLY A 233 0.46 25.85 -3.17
CA GLY A 233 1.18 27.15 -3.22
C GLY A 233 2.51 27.21 -3.97
N SER A 234 3.11 26.09 -4.37
CA SER A 234 4.37 26.07 -5.13
C SER A 234 4.13 25.71 -6.60
N ALA A 235 4.55 26.58 -7.52
CA ALA A 235 4.53 26.33 -8.97
C ALA A 235 5.66 25.38 -9.44
N VAL A 236 6.58 25.00 -8.56
CA VAL A 236 7.77 24.18 -8.85
C VAL A 236 7.65 22.85 -8.08
N PRO A 237 7.92 21.69 -8.70
CA PRO A 237 7.81 20.41 -8.02
C PRO A 237 9.01 20.22 -7.09
N CYS A 238 8.78 19.55 -5.96
CA CYS A 238 9.88 19.07 -5.13
C CYS A 238 10.60 17.95 -5.89
N ARG A 239 11.90 18.14 -6.16
CA ARG A 239 12.75 17.19 -6.87
C ARG A 239 13.86 16.66 -5.99
N ARG A 240 14.20 15.41 -6.19
CA ARG A 240 15.36 14.80 -5.53
C ARG A 240 16.65 15.15 -6.30
N SER A 241 17.78 15.23 -5.60
CA SER A 241 19.10 15.47 -6.24
C SER A 241 19.33 14.55 -7.43
N GLY A 242 19.67 15.17 -8.56
CA GLY A 242 19.98 14.48 -9.81
C GLY A 242 21.31 13.73 -9.70
N LEU A 243 22.32 14.32 -9.06
CA LEU A 243 23.60 13.64 -8.83
C LEU A 243 23.42 12.37 -7.98
N TRP A 244 22.57 12.40 -6.95
CA TRP A 244 22.27 11.20 -6.17
C TRP A 244 21.58 10.11 -6.99
N LEU A 245 20.72 10.47 -7.96
CA LEU A 245 20.19 9.48 -8.90
C LEU A 245 21.31 8.89 -9.76
N THR A 246 22.18 9.74 -10.33
CA THR A 246 23.32 9.34 -11.14
C THR A 246 24.24 8.38 -10.40
N ILE A 247 24.63 8.70 -9.15
CA ILE A 247 25.45 7.82 -8.29
C ILE A 247 24.81 6.43 -8.17
N LYS A 248 23.51 6.36 -7.88
CA LYS A 248 22.80 5.09 -7.76
C LYS A 248 22.72 4.32 -9.08
N VAL A 249 22.66 5.01 -10.22
CA VAL A 249 22.68 4.38 -11.54
C VAL A 249 24.07 3.81 -11.80
N VAL A 250 25.11 4.65 -11.71
CA VAL A 250 26.51 4.28 -11.91
C VAL A 250 26.91 3.07 -11.06
N PHE A 251 26.68 3.13 -9.73
CA PHE A 251 27.09 2.05 -8.83
C PHE A 251 26.36 0.74 -9.15
N GLN A 252 25.06 0.82 -9.46
CA GLN A 252 24.30 -0.37 -9.82
C GLN A 252 24.75 -0.96 -11.16
N THR A 253 25.05 -0.12 -12.16
CA THR A 253 25.58 -0.55 -13.46
C THR A 253 26.93 -1.24 -13.30
N ILE A 254 27.90 -0.59 -12.64
CA ILE A 254 29.25 -1.13 -12.45
C ILE A 254 29.20 -2.46 -11.69
N LEU A 255 28.51 -2.50 -10.55
CA LEU A 255 28.46 -3.69 -9.71
C LEU A 255 27.72 -4.85 -10.38
N THR A 256 26.62 -4.58 -11.07
CA THR A 256 25.89 -5.64 -11.82
C THR A 256 26.70 -6.14 -13.00
N LYS A 257 27.49 -5.27 -13.67
CA LYS A 257 28.34 -5.69 -14.79
C LYS A 257 29.48 -6.58 -14.34
N ARG A 258 30.06 -6.28 -13.18
CA ARG A 258 31.25 -6.97 -12.67
C ARG A 258 30.93 -8.21 -11.85
N LEU A 259 29.79 -8.23 -11.16
CA LEU A 259 29.40 -9.32 -10.25
C LEU A 259 28.13 -10.06 -10.70
N GLY A 260 27.63 -9.78 -11.90
CA GLY A 260 26.39 -10.36 -12.42
C GLY A 260 25.17 -10.06 -11.53
N SER A 261 24.31 -11.07 -11.33
CA SER A 261 23.07 -10.93 -10.54
C SER A 261 23.33 -10.53 -9.09
N VAL A 262 24.44 -10.99 -8.49
CA VAL A 262 24.87 -10.66 -7.12
C VAL A 262 25.21 -9.17 -7.00
N GLY A 263 25.67 -8.53 -8.07
CA GLY A 263 26.01 -7.11 -8.09
C GLY A 263 24.88 -6.18 -7.70
N THR A 264 23.63 -6.53 -8.01
CA THR A 264 22.47 -5.76 -7.56
C THR A 264 22.27 -5.83 -6.04
N VAL A 265 22.61 -6.95 -5.41
CA VAL A 265 22.58 -7.11 -3.95
C VAL A 265 23.70 -6.30 -3.32
N VAL A 266 24.92 -6.41 -3.84
CA VAL A 266 26.08 -5.66 -3.37
C VAL A 266 25.82 -4.16 -3.43
N TYR A 267 25.29 -3.66 -4.55
CA TYR A 267 24.87 -2.27 -4.69
C TYR A 267 23.85 -1.86 -3.62
N LYS A 268 22.79 -2.66 -3.42
CA LYS A 268 21.72 -2.34 -2.45
C LYS A 268 22.27 -2.30 -1.02
N LEU A 269 23.16 -3.22 -0.67
CA LEU A 269 23.76 -3.31 0.64
C LEU A 269 24.76 -2.18 0.88
N LEU A 270 25.61 -1.87 -0.11
CA LEU A 270 26.55 -0.75 -0.08
C LEU A 270 25.84 0.59 0.14
N ILE A 271 24.76 0.86 -0.61
CA ILE A 271 23.96 2.07 -0.42
C ILE A 271 23.31 2.08 0.97
N THR A 272 22.80 0.95 1.46
CA THR A 272 22.20 0.87 2.80
C THR A 272 23.25 1.10 3.90
N HIS A 273 24.46 0.56 3.74
CA HIS A 273 25.57 0.78 4.68
C HIS A 273 26.05 2.23 4.68
N PHE A 274 26.23 2.84 3.50
CA PHE A 274 26.49 4.27 3.37
C PHE A 274 25.46 5.11 4.15
N LEU A 275 24.17 4.84 3.93
CA LEU A 275 23.08 5.53 4.63
C LEU A 275 23.16 5.34 6.15
N ALA A 276 23.53 4.14 6.63
CA ALA A 276 23.71 3.88 8.06
C ALA A 276 24.89 4.66 8.66
N CYS A 277 26.04 4.69 7.97
CA CYS A 277 27.20 5.47 8.38
C CYS A 277 26.87 6.97 8.47
N ILE A 278 26.16 7.50 7.48
CA ILE A 278 25.77 8.91 7.45
C ILE A 278 24.91 9.25 8.68
N ILE A 279 23.90 8.43 9.01
CA ILE A 279 23.09 8.67 10.22
C ILE A 279 23.94 8.56 11.49
N CYS A 280 24.82 7.55 11.59
CA CYS A 280 25.72 7.42 12.75
C CYS A 280 26.65 8.61 12.94
N GLN A 281 26.95 9.37 11.89
CA GLN A 281 27.75 10.60 12.00
C GLN A 281 26.90 11.82 12.36
N THR A 282 25.58 11.78 12.12
CA THR A 282 24.69 12.94 12.26
C THR A 282 23.63 12.79 13.35
N TYR A 283 23.60 11.67 14.08
CA TYR A 283 22.51 11.40 15.04
C TYR A 283 22.40 12.43 16.17
N SER A 284 23.50 13.08 16.54
CA SER A 284 23.53 14.11 17.58
C SER A 284 23.02 15.47 17.11
N THR A 285 22.94 15.70 15.79
CA THR A 285 22.59 17.01 15.21
C THR A 285 21.20 17.05 14.57
N VAL A 286 20.51 15.92 14.52
CA VAL A 286 19.24 15.75 13.78
C VAL A 286 18.10 15.46 14.77
N SER A 287 16.89 15.90 14.46
CA SER A 287 15.72 15.62 15.29
C SER A 287 15.45 14.12 15.46
N THR A 288 14.95 13.73 16.65
CA THR A 288 14.61 12.33 16.96
C THR A 288 13.60 11.75 15.97
N ASP A 289 12.63 12.55 15.51
CA ASP A 289 11.63 12.11 14.54
C ASP A 289 12.25 11.75 13.19
N LEU A 290 13.13 12.62 12.66
CA LEU A 290 13.84 12.37 11.40
C LEU A 290 14.79 11.18 11.55
N LEU A 291 15.44 11.03 12.70
CA LEU A 291 16.30 9.90 13.03
C LEU A 291 15.52 8.56 12.99
N VAL A 292 14.41 8.47 13.71
CA VAL A 292 13.53 7.29 13.74
C VAL A 292 13.01 6.95 12.34
N TYR A 293 12.63 7.97 11.56
CA TYR A 293 12.20 7.77 10.18
C TYR A 293 13.30 7.18 9.29
N CYS A 294 14.52 7.73 9.37
CA CYS A 294 15.65 7.26 8.60
C CYS A 294 16.06 5.83 9.02
N ILE A 295 16.07 5.51 10.31
CA ILE A 295 16.31 4.15 10.82
C ILE A 295 15.27 3.17 10.28
N ARG A 296 13.97 3.51 10.37
CA ARG A 296 12.89 2.68 9.82
C ARG A 296 13.09 2.40 8.33
N LYS A 297 13.59 3.37 7.56
CA LYS A 297 13.94 3.18 6.14
C LYS A 297 15.11 2.22 5.95
N ILE A 298 16.16 2.32 6.75
CA ILE A 298 17.31 1.41 6.69
C ILE A 298 16.86 -0.02 7.03
N VAL A 299 16.14 -0.22 8.14
CA VAL A 299 15.62 -1.53 8.57
C VAL A 299 14.72 -2.15 7.48
N ARG A 300 13.81 -1.37 6.91
CA ARG A 300 12.96 -1.84 5.80
C ARG A 300 13.77 -2.22 4.55
N ARG A 301 14.89 -1.54 4.27
CA ARG A 301 15.78 -1.89 3.15
C ARG A 301 16.57 -3.16 3.43
N LEU A 302 17.08 -3.32 4.65
CA LEU A 302 17.74 -4.55 5.10
C LEU A 302 16.83 -5.77 4.95
N ASN A 303 15.61 -5.71 5.49
CA ASN A 303 14.66 -6.84 5.38
C ASN A 303 14.36 -7.20 3.91
N LYS A 304 14.29 -6.21 3.02
CA LYS A 304 14.13 -6.45 1.58
C LYS A 304 15.35 -7.14 0.96
N ILE A 305 16.56 -6.76 1.39
CA ILE A 305 17.81 -7.37 0.92
C ILE A 305 17.92 -8.81 1.42
N GLU A 306 17.57 -9.09 2.67
CA GLU A 306 17.58 -10.43 3.26
C GLU A 306 16.65 -11.40 2.51
N ASN A 307 15.46 -10.94 2.13
CA ASN A 307 14.56 -11.72 1.29
C ASN A 307 15.17 -12.04 -0.09
N LEU A 308 15.94 -11.11 -0.69
CA LEU A 308 16.66 -11.36 -1.96
C LEU A 308 17.79 -12.38 -1.79
N LEU A 309 18.50 -12.34 -0.66
CA LEU A 309 19.62 -13.24 -0.37
C LEU A 309 19.16 -14.70 -0.27
N SER A 310 17.95 -14.97 0.21
CA SER A 310 17.39 -16.33 0.27
C SER A 310 17.29 -17.03 -1.09
N SER A 311 17.39 -16.27 -2.20
CA SER A 311 17.26 -16.77 -3.57
C SER A 311 18.58 -16.88 -4.35
N ILE A 312 19.71 -16.49 -3.75
CA ILE A 312 21.00 -16.39 -4.46
C ILE A 312 22.04 -17.32 -3.80
N GLN A 313 22.61 -18.24 -4.58
CA GLN A 313 23.74 -19.10 -4.18
C GLN A 313 25.03 -18.49 -4.73
N SER A 314 25.85 -17.82 -3.90
CA SER A 314 27.22 -17.44 -4.29
C SER A 314 28.17 -17.45 -3.10
N ASN A 315 29.24 -18.22 -3.13
CA ASN A 315 30.08 -18.44 -1.95
C ASN A 315 31.06 -17.28 -1.65
N ASP A 316 31.60 -16.58 -2.66
CA ASP A 316 32.71 -15.63 -2.45
C ASP A 316 32.29 -14.24 -1.94
N VAL A 317 31.02 -13.86 -2.11
CA VAL A 317 30.50 -12.55 -1.68
C VAL A 317 29.71 -12.65 -0.36
N ASN A 318 29.43 -13.88 0.09
CA ASN A 318 28.59 -14.13 1.27
C ASN A 318 29.21 -13.58 2.55
N ASP A 319 30.52 -13.72 2.74
CA ASP A 319 31.20 -13.21 3.93
C ASP A 319 31.12 -11.69 4.01
N TRP A 320 31.33 -10.99 2.89
CA TRP A 320 31.15 -9.54 2.80
C TRP A 320 29.70 -9.12 3.09
N ILE A 321 28.73 -9.84 2.55
CA ILE A 321 27.30 -9.59 2.77
C ILE A 321 26.95 -9.74 4.26
N GLN A 322 27.39 -10.83 4.88
CA GLN A 322 27.12 -11.10 6.30
C GLN A 322 27.77 -10.05 7.19
N TYR A 323 29.06 -9.79 6.97
CA TYR A 323 29.81 -8.78 7.69
C TYR A 323 29.15 -7.39 7.58
N THR A 324 28.86 -6.93 6.35
CA THR A 324 28.26 -5.62 6.13
C THR A 324 26.85 -5.53 6.73
N THR A 325 26.07 -6.62 6.69
CA THR A 325 24.75 -6.68 7.34
C THR A 325 24.86 -6.55 8.85
N GLN A 326 25.84 -7.23 9.47
CA GLN A 326 26.13 -7.12 10.90
C GLN A 326 26.57 -5.70 11.28
N GLU A 327 27.45 -5.07 10.50
CA GLU A 327 27.87 -3.67 10.69
C GLU A 327 26.68 -2.71 10.67
N ILE A 328 25.76 -2.85 9.69
CA ILE A 328 24.55 -2.01 9.64
C ILE A 328 23.71 -2.23 10.90
N ARG A 329 23.52 -3.48 11.33
CA ARG A 329 22.75 -3.82 12.54
C ARG A 329 23.40 -3.24 13.80
N MET A 330 24.72 -3.31 13.93
CA MET A 330 25.46 -2.71 15.03
C MET A 330 25.31 -1.18 15.03
N LYS A 331 25.46 -0.52 13.87
CA LYS A 331 25.24 0.92 13.72
C LYS A 331 23.83 1.34 14.11
N ILE A 332 22.81 0.61 13.66
CA ILE A 332 21.42 0.82 14.08
C ILE A 332 21.29 0.66 15.60
N ASN A 333 21.84 -0.42 16.17
CA ASN A 333 21.82 -0.68 17.61
C ASN A 333 22.69 0.28 18.43
N GLN A 334 23.58 1.07 17.83
CA GLN A 334 24.27 2.16 18.53
C GLN A 334 23.38 3.40 18.61
N ILE A 335 22.49 3.59 17.63
CA ILE A 335 21.58 4.74 17.57
C ILE A 335 20.31 4.49 18.40
N ILE A 336 19.78 3.26 18.41
CA ILE A 336 18.51 2.89 19.09
C ILE A 336 18.50 3.03 20.64
N PRO A 337 19.57 2.72 21.42
CA PRO A 337 19.49 2.64 22.88
C PRO A 337 19.88 3.93 23.64
N LYS A 338 19.95 5.09 22.99
CA LYS A 338 20.29 6.37 23.68
C LYS A 338 19.26 7.47 23.52
N SER A 339 18.08 7.15 23.01
CA SER A 339 17.01 8.11 22.84
C SER A 339 15.97 7.89 23.93
N ASP A 340 15.80 8.90 24.79
CA ASP A 340 15.06 8.90 26.07
C ASP A 340 13.61 8.37 26.02
N TRP A 341 13.02 8.13 24.84
CA TRP A 341 11.67 7.62 24.64
C TRP A 341 11.51 6.11 24.88
N GLN A 342 12.61 5.36 25.01
CA GLN A 342 12.58 3.92 25.35
C GLN A 342 12.87 3.63 26.82
N ASN A 343 13.27 4.61 27.61
CA ASN A 343 13.29 4.41 29.06
C ASN A 343 11.82 4.22 29.46
N PRO A 344 11.41 3.00 29.88
CA PRO A 344 10.10 2.85 30.48
C PRO A 344 10.08 3.84 31.64
N PHE A 345 9.00 4.59 31.82
CA PHE A 345 8.77 5.24 33.10
C PHE A 345 8.93 4.16 34.16
N GLN A 346 10.00 4.23 34.97
CA GLN A 346 10.14 3.38 36.14
C GLN A 346 9.06 3.83 37.10
N VAL A 347 7.91 3.16 37.04
CA VAL A 347 6.90 3.25 38.08
C VAL A 347 7.45 2.40 39.22
N ASP A 348 8.15 3.04 40.15
CA ASP A 348 8.45 2.40 41.43
C ASP A 348 7.12 2.12 42.13
N GLU A 349 6.75 0.85 42.26
CA GLU A 349 5.50 0.43 42.91
C GLU A 349 5.39 0.93 44.37
N GLU A 350 6.52 1.29 44.99
CA GLU A 350 6.59 1.78 46.37
C GLU A 350 6.42 3.30 46.50
N THR A 351 6.63 4.07 45.42
CA THR A 351 6.38 5.51 45.44
C THR A 351 5.29 5.83 44.44
N ASN A 352 4.09 6.14 44.95
CA ASN A 352 3.01 6.81 44.21
C ASN A 352 3.46 8.21 43.76
N GLN A 353 4.54 8.33 43.00
CA GLN A 353 4.94 9.57 42.37
C GLN A 353 3.92 9.86 41.27
N GLN A 354 2.98 10.71 41.63
CA GLN A 354 2.07 11.36 40.72
C GLN A 354 2.88 11.91 39.55
N VAL A 355 2.53 11.52 38.33
CA VAL A 355 3.06 12.14 37.12
C VAL A 355 2.61 13.60 37.15
N PHE A 356 3.49 14.48 37.62
CA PHE A 356 3.21 15.90 37.62
C PHE A 356 3.27 16.39 36.16
N MET A 357 2.15 16.89 35.66
CA MET A 357 2.07 17.57 34.36
C MET A 357 3.06 18.74 34.24
N SER A 358 3.59 19.25 35.37
CA SER A 358 4.66 20.25 35.36
C SER A 358 5.97 19.74 34.73
N ASN A 359 6.20 18.44 34.63
CA ASN A 359 7.37 17.90 33.93
C ASN A 359 7.29 18.08 32.41
N PHE A 360 6.10 18.35 31.87
CA PHE A 360 5.88 18.76 30.47
C PHE A 360 5.84 20.28 30.30
N THR A 361 5.93 21.06 31.39
CA THR A 361 5.87 22.54 31.35
C THR A 361 7.21 23.23 31.15
N SER A 362 8.31 22.50 30.92
CA SER A 362 9.54 23.10 30.40
C SER A 362 9.37 23.43 28.90
N LEU A 363 8.49 24.41 28.65
CA LEU A 363 8.21 25.06 27.38
C LEU A 363 9.48 25.76 26.86
N LYS A 364 10.36 24.98 26.23
CA LYS A 364 11.31 25.44 25.21
C LYS A 364 11.36 24.54 23.98
N PHE A 365 10.47 23.57 23.87
CA PHE A 365 10.30 22.82 22.63
C PHE A 365 9.12 23.39 21.85
N ASN A 366 9.42 23.93 20.67
CA ASN A 366 8.48 24.19 19.59
C ASN A 366 7.87 22.87 19.11
N THR A 367 7.11 22.19 19.96
CA THR A 367 6.20 21.15 19.52
C THR A 367 5.09 21.81 18.72
N TYR A 368 4.86 21.27 17.52
CA TYR A 368 3.96 21.76 16.49
C TYR A 368 2.69 22.41 17.07
N GLN A 369 2.61 23.73 16.98
CA GLN A 369 1.42 24.47 17.35
C GLN A 369 0.33 24.19 16.32
N HIS A 370 -0.82 23.70 16.78
CA HIS A 370 -2.01 23.55 15.93
C HIS A 370 -2.49 24.94 15.47
N LEU A 371 -2.86 25.08 14.19
CA LEU A 371 -3.22 26.37 13.58
C LEU A 371 -4.58 26.94 14.04
N CYS A 372 -5.41 26.12 14.70
CA CYS A 372 -6.72 26.55 15.20
C CYS A 372 -6.57 27.48 16.43
N GLU A 373 -6.86 28.76 16.24
CA GLU A 373 -6.80 29.80 17.28
C GLU A 373 -7.83 29.57 18.39
N ASP A 374 -9.03 29.07 18.05
CA ASP A 374 -10.06 28.75 19.03
C ASP A 374 -9.66 27.58 19.95
N LEU A 375 -8.97 26.58 19.39
CA LEU A 375 -8.44 25.46 20.18
C LEU A 375 -7.31 25.93 21.10
N LYS A 376 -6.42 26.82 20.61
CA LYS A 376 -5.38 27.44 21.44
C LYS A 376 -6.00 28.23 22.58
N ALA A 377 -7.00 29.06 22.29
CA ALA A 377 -7.71 29.83 23.30
C ALA A 377 -8.41 28.91 24.31
N TYR A 378 -9.05 27.83 23.86
CA TYR A 378 -9.70 26.84 24.70
C TYR A 378 -8.71 26.11 25.64
N LEU A 379 -7.59 25.61 25.10
CA LEU A 379 -6.56 24.89 25.88
C LEU A 379 -5.83 25.81 26.86
N ASN A 380 -5.53 27.04 26.45
CA ASN A 380 -4.94 28.06 27.32
C ASN A 380 -5.91 28.49 28.43
N ASN A 381 -7.20 28.58 28.11
CA ASN A 381 -8.25 28.85 29.09
C ASN A 381 -8.46 27.67 30.05
N GLN A 382 -8.21 26.43 29.63
CA GLN A 382 -8.22 25.27 30.53
C GLN A 382 -7.02 25.23 31.46
N THR A 383 -5.81 25.55 30.97
CA THR A 383 -4.60 25.60 31.81
C THR A 383 -4.67 26.71 32.86
N LEU A 384 -5.29 27.85 32.54
CA LEU A 384 -5.55 28.91 33.52
C LEU A 384 -6.66 28.55 34.53
N LYS A 385 -7.60 27.66 34.17
CA LYS A 385 -8.68 27.19 35.04
C LYS A 385 -8.35 25.93 35.84
N GLN A 386 -7.21 25.28 35.56
CA GLN A 386 -6.78 24.03 36.20
C GLN A 386 -5.69 24.25 37.26
N THR A 387 -5.74 25.35 38.02
CA THR A 387 -5.31 25.32 39.44
C THR A 387 -6.39 24.62 40.27
N ILE A 388 -6.79 23.42 39.84
CA ILE A 388 -7.53 22.50 40.70
C ILE A 388 -6.44 21.82 41.51
N THR A 389 -6.30 22.22 42.77
CA THR A 389 -5.72 21.38 43.81
C THR A 389 -6.43 20.04 43.74
N PHE A 390 -5.79 19.05 43.10
CA PHE A 390 -6.25 17.67 43.14
C PHE A 390 -6.20 17.24 44.61
N LEU A 391 -7.36 17.29 45.28
CA LEU A 391 -7.55 16.68 46.58
C LEU A 391 -7.12 15.21 46.47
N PRO A 392 -6.23 14.73 47.37
CA PRO A 392 -5.75 13.35 47.36
C PRO A 392 -6.92 12.45 47.76
N GLY A 393 -7.64 12.01 46.74
CA GLY A 393 -8.95 11.41 46.92
C GLY A 393 -9.71 11.31 45.62
N VAL A 394 -9.04 11.08 44.49
CA VAL A 394 -9.69 10.32 43.44
C VAL A 394 -9.86 8.93 44.02
N LYS A 395 -10.99 8.72 44.71
CA LYS A 395 -11.57 7.38 44.86
C LYS A 395 -11.43 6.80 43.46
N LYS A 396 -10.68 5.69 43.34
CA LYS A 396 -10.66 4.87 42.12
C LYS A 396 -12.07 4.95 41.57
N SER A 397 -12.27 5.70 40.49
CA SER A 397 -13.48 5.46 39.72
C SER A 397 -13.31 3.99 39.42
N ASN A 398 -14.26 3.19 39.89
CA ASN A 398 -14.39 1.81 39.47
C ASN A 398 -14.76 1.81 37.98
N VAL A 399 -13.99 2.48 37.13
CA VAL A 399 -13.62 1.95 35.83
C VAL A 399 -12.74 0.77 36.18
N SER A 400 -13.38 -0.29 36.68
CA SER A 400 -12.88 -1.62 36.49
C SER A 400 -12.37 -1.65 35.06
N SER A 401 -11.14 -2.11 34.91
CA SER A 401 -10.77 -2.91 33.77
C SER A 401 -11.86 -3.96 33.58
N ASN A 402 -12.96 -3.59 32.92
CA ASN A 402 -13.93 -4.51 32.36
C ASN A 402 -13.17 -5.12 31.18
N ALA A 403 -12.31 -6.08 31.53
CA ALA A 403 -11.69 -7.01 30.63
C ALA A 403 -12.78 -7.43 29.65
N ILE A 404 -12.47 -7.37 28.37
CA ILE A 404 -13.37 -7.82 27.31
C ILE A 404 -13.63 -9.30 27.59
N GLN A 405 -14.74 -9.59 28.28
CA GLN A 405 -15.07 -10.94 28.69
C GLN A 405 -15.58 -11.66 27.44
N ALA A 406 -14.89 -12.72 27.06
CA ALA A 406 -15.31 -13.53 25.93
C ALA A 406 -16.64 -14.24 26.21
N ASP A 407 -17.08 -14.32 27.46
CA ASP A 407 -18.24 -15.09 27.93
C ASP A 407 -19.59 -14.53 27.46
N TYR A 408 -19.65 -13.22 27.23
CA TYR A 408 -20.89 -12.51 26.89
C TYR A 408 -20.74 -11.71 25.61
N ILE A 409 -21.78 -11.71 24.79
CA ILE A 409 -21.86 -10.86 23.60
C ILE A 409 -22.23 -9.44 24.03
N PRO A 410 -21.45 -8.41 23.66
CA PRO A 410 -21.73 -7.04 24.08
C PRO A 410 -22.96 -6.48 23.36
N SER A 411 -23.80 -5.75 24.08
CA SER A 411 -24.92 -4.98 23.50
C SER A 411 -24.61 -3.50 23.46
N ILE A 412 -24.98 -2.83 22.35
CA ILE A 412 -24.82 -1.38 22.20
C ILE A 412 -25.59 -0.63 23.28
N LYS A 413 -26.85 -1.02 23.53
CA LYS A 413 -27.70 -0.39 24.54
C LYS A 413 -27.10 -0.49 25.93
N GLU A 414 -26.55 -1.65 26.29
CA GLU A 414 -25.86 -1.81 27.57
C GLU A 414 -24.64 -0.88 27.67
N LEU A 415 -23.82 -0.81 26.61
CA LEU A 415 -22.64 0.06 26.58
C LEU A 415 -23.01 1.55 26.67
N THR A 416 -24.09 1.98 26.04
CA THR A 416 -24.51 3.39 26.04
C THR A 416 -25.31 3.77 27.29
N GLU A 417 -26.24 2.93 27.76
CA GLU A 417 -27.18 3.27 28.84
C GLU A 417 -26.63 2.91 30.23
N LYS A 418 -25.94 1.77 30.36
CA LYS A 418 -25.42 1.30 31.66
C LYS A 418 -24.02 1.81 31.94
N PHE A 419 -23.17 1.89 30.91
CA PHE A 419 -21.79 2.34 31.04
C PHE A 419 -21.58 3.80 30.60
N ASN A 420 -22.62 4.49 30.13
CA ASN A 420 -22.59 5.89 29.66
C ASN A 420 -21.51 6.15 28.60
N TYR A 421 -21.21 5.19 27.73
CA TYR A 421 -20.29 5.40 26.62
C TYR A 421 -20.97 6.16 25.48
N THR A 422 -20.19 7.00 24.79
CA THR A 422 -20.61 7.55 23.50
C THR A 422 -20.74 6.43 22.47
N ILE A 423 -21.59 6.61 21.46
CA ILE A 423 -21.83 5.60 20.43
C ILE A 423 -20.53 5.13 19.75
N GLY A 424 -19.60 6.04 19.46
CA GLY A 424 -18.31 5.68 18.86
C GLY A 424 -17.42 4.83 19.78
N ILE A 425 -17.44 5.06 21.10
CA ILE A 425 -16.71 4.22 22.07
C ILE A 425 -17.37 2.85 22.17
N ALA A 426 -18.71 2.80 22.21
CA ALA A 426 -19.44 1.54 22.25
C ALA A 426 -19.15 0.67 21.01
N LEU A 427 -19.19 1.27 19.81
CA LEU A 427 -18.87 0.61 18.55
C LEU A 427 -17.43 0.09 18.51
N ASN A 428 -16.45 0.92 18.89
CA ASN A 428 -15.04 0.49 18.94
C ASN A 428 -14.85 -0.70 19.90
N ARG A 429 -15.48 -0.70 21.08
CA ARG A 429 -15.43 -1.84 22.00
C ARG A 429 -16.00 -3.11 21.40
N ILE A 430 -17.08 -3.01 20.64
CA ILE A 430 -17.68 -4.13 19.92
C ILE A 430 -16.74 -4.65 18.83
N GLU A 431 -16.12 -3.78 18.06
CA GLU A 431 -15.18 -4.13 16.99
C GLU A 431 -13.96 -4.89 17.53
N ILE A 432 -13.42 -4.42 18.66
CA ILE A 432 -12.35 -5.10 19.40
C ILE A 432 -12.84 -6.44 19.96
N TRP A 433 -14.06 -6.51 20.50
CA TRP A 433 -14.61 -7.77 20.99
C TRP A 433 -14.77 -8.80 19.85
N VAL A 434 -15.25 -8.38 18.69
CA VAL A 434 -15.36 -9.25 17.50
C VAL A 434 -13.98 -9.77 17.09
N GLU A 435 -12.94 -8.95 17.24
CA GLU A 435 -11.57 -9.35 16.91
C GLU A 435 -11.00 -10.38 17.87
N LEU A 436 -11.14 -10.14 19.17
CA LEU A 436 -10.41 -10.88 20.19
C LEU A 436 -11.19 -12.05 20.78
N CYS A 437 -12.53 -12.00 20.74
CA CYS A 437 -13.39 -12.85 21.54
C CYS A 437 -14.43 -13.65 20.74
N LEU A 438 -14.77 -13.24 19.51
CA LEU A 438 -15.82 -13.90 18.72
C LEU A 438 -15.55 -15.40 18.52
N ASP A 439 -14.35 -15.77 18.10
CA ASP A 439 -14.01 -17.18 17.83
C ASP A 439 -14.13 -18.04 19.08
N LYS A 440 -13.77 -17.50 20.25
CA LYS A 440 -13.95 -18.20 21.54
C LYS A 440 -15.42 -18.35 21.89
N TRP A 441 -16.21 -17.30 21.69
CA TRP A 441 -17.65 -17.30 21.97
C TRP A 441 -18.41 -18.27 21.07
N ILE A 442 -18.16 -18.25 19.75
CA ILE A 442 -18.78 -19.16 18.77
C ILE A 442 -18.43 -20.63 19.04
N ASN A 443 -17.22 -20.89 19.56
CA ASN A 443 -16.75 -22.27 19.76
C ASN A 443 -17.12 -22.88 21.12
N ARG A 444 -17.80 -22.16 22.02
CA ARG A 444 -18.24 -22.75 23.29
C ARG A 444 -19.20 -23.91 23.06
N SER A 445 -18.95 -25.04 23.73
CA SER A 445 -19.89 -26.15 23.81
C SER A 445 -20.99 -25.80 24.82
N THR A 446 -22.16 -25.39 24.36
CA THR A 446 -23.34 -25.30 25.21
C THR A 446 -23.82 -26.72 25.53
N ILE A 447 -23.38 -27.25 26.67
CA ILE A 447 -23.76 -28.55 27.23
C ILE A 447 -25.25 -28.60 27.63
N THR A 448 -25.96 -27.47 27.59
CA THR A 448 -27.37 -27.37 27.99
C THR A 448 -28.21 -26.73 26.89
N CYS A 449 -29.06 -27.56 26.28
CA CYS A 449 -30.34 -27.23 25.66
C CYS A 449 -30.35 -26.16 24.54
N PHE A 450 -30.66 -26.61 23.32
CA PHE A 450 -30.99 -25.83 22.11
C PHE A 450 -29.84 -25.00 21.47
N GLU A 451 -29.09 -25.64 20.56
CA GLU A 451 -28.19 -24.99 19.59
C GLU A 451 -28.84 -23.85 18.78
N GLY A 452 -30.18 -23.75 18.77
CA GLY A 452 -30.93 -22.74 18.02
C GLY A 452 -30.77 -21.29 18.51
N ASN A 453 -30.49 -21.06 19.80
CA ASN A 453 -30.48 -19.70 20.37
C ASN A 453 -29.17 -18.92 20.09
N GLN A 454 -28.05 -19.61 19.86
CA GLN A 454 -26.74 -18.93 19.71
C GLN A 454 -26.62 -18.16 18.40
N PHE A 455 -27.03 -18.76 17.27
CA PHE A 455 -26.99 -18.07 15.97
C PHE A 455 -28.06 -16.99 15.86
N GLU A 456 -29.21 -17.16 16.53
CA GLU A 456 -30.24 -16.12 16.63
C GLU A 456 -29.72 -14.92 17.44
N THR A 457 -29.05 -15.17 18.57
CA THR A 457 -28.36 -14.12 19.33
C THR A 457 -27.30 -13.40 18.49
N LEU A 458 -26.53 -14.15 17.69
CA LEU A 458 -25.52 -13.57 16.81
C LEU A 458 -26.13 -12.72 15.68
N LEU A 459 -27.28 -13.14 15.14
CA LEU A 459 -28.02 -12.39 14.13
C LEU A 459 -28.52 -11.06 14.69
N ILE A 460 -29.14 -11.06 15.86
CA ILE A 460 -29.60 -9.84 16.54
C ILE A 460 -28.41 -8.90 16.78
N PHE A 461 -27.31 -9.42 17.30
CA PHE A 461 -26.08 -8.64 17.51
C PHE A 461 -25.52 -8.06 16.20
N PHE A 462 -25.51 -8.84 15.13
CA PHE A 462 -25.06 -8.41 13.80
C PHE A 462 -25.91 -7.27 13.26
N GLU A 463 -27.24 -7.38 13.35
CA GLU A 463 -28.19 -6.35 12.90
C GLU A 463 -28.10 -5.07 13.75
N GLU A 464 -28.00 -5.20 15.07
CA GLU A 464 -27.81 -4.06 15.98
C GLU A 464 -26.51 -3.31 15.66
N TYR A 465 -25.40 -4.04 15.50
CA TYR A 465 -24.11 -3.45 15.14
C TYR A 465 -24.18 -2.77 13.78
N GLN A 466 -24.69 -3.44 12.75
CA GLN A 466 -24.73 -2.87 11.39
C GLN A 466 -25.50 -1.56 11.34
N ASN A 467 -26.69 -1.54 11.95
CA ASN A 467 -27.53 -0.35 11.97
C ASN A 467 -26.84 0.81 12.71
N ALA A 468 -26.26 0.55 13.88
CA ALA A 468 -25.60 1.59 14.66
C ALA A 468 -24.30 2.09 14.02
N ALA A 469 -23.47 1.19 13.48
CA ALA A 469 -22.19 1.51 12.86
C ALA A 469 -22.38 2.26 11.54
N LEU A 470 -23.33 1.84 10.70
CA LEU A 470 -23.62 2.52 9.44
C LEU A 470 -24.10 3.96 9.70
N ASN A 471 -25.04 4.15 10.64
CA ASN A 471 -25.55 5.47 11.00
C ASN A 471 -24.49 6.36 11.67
N HIS A 472 -23.44 5.78 12.27
CA HIS A 472 -22.39 6.55 12.93
C HIS A 472 -21.23 6.92 11.99
N TYR A 473 -20.79 5.99 11.14
CA TYR A 473 -19.61 6.18 10.30
C TYR A 473 -19.92 6.76 8.92
N TRP A 474 -21.16 6.65 8.45
CA TRP A 474 -21.59 7.15 7.14
C TRP A 474 -22.59 8.29 7.26
N SER A 475 -22.43 9.32 6.42
CA SER A 475 -23.36 10.44 6.29
C SER A 475 -23.42 10.90 4.83
N GLU A 476 -24.62 11.26 4.36
CA GLU A 476 -24.79 11.93 3.06
C GLU A 476 -24.47 13.43 3.13
N LYS A 477 -24.59 14.02 4.33
CA LYS A 477 -24.53 15.48 4.54
C LYS A 477 -23.18 15.93 5.11
N ASP A 478 -22.55 15.07 5.89
CA ASP A 478 -21.26 15.30 6.53
C ASP A 478 -20.18 14.39 5.94
N PRO A 479 -18.89 14.70 6.12
CA PRO A 479 -17.82 13.81 5.70
C PRO A 479 -17.93 12.45 6.40
N THR A 480 -18.13 11.39 5.63
CA THR A 480 -18.01 9.98 6.08
C THR A 480 -16.66 9.78 6.78
N ASP A 481 -16.65 9.12 7.94
CA ASP A 481 -15.42 8.69 8.61
C ASP A 481 -14.83 7.51 7.82
N PRO A 482 -13.75 7.69 7.03
CA PRO A 482 -13.23 6.62 6.20
C PRO A 482 -12.60 5.49 7.03
N LEU A 483 -12.09 5.79 8.23
CA LEU A 483 -11.47 4.82 9.12
C LEU A 483 -12.55 3.95 9.78
N GLY A 484 -13.57 4.61 10.33
CA GLY A 484 -14.74 3.94 10.89
C GLY A 484 -15.49 3.11 9.87
N TYR A 485 -15.70 3.64 8.67
CA TYR A 485 -16.37 2.92 7.58
C TYR A 485 -15.59 1.66 7.15
N SER A 486 -14.25 1.74 7.16
CA SER A 486 -13.40 0.57 6.90
C SER A 486 -13.57 -0.52 7.97
N ARG A 487 -13.64 -0.15 9.27
CA ARG A 487 -13.93 -1.11 10.36
C ARG A 487 -15.34 -1.67 10.28
N PHE A 488 -16.32 -0.85 9.93
CA PHE A 488 -17.69 -1.29 9.66
C PHE A 488 -17.77 -2.35 8.56
N ILE A 489 -16.92 -2.31 7.53
CA ILE A 489 -16.88 -3.37 6.51
C ILE A 489 -16.19 -4.63 7.06
N LEU A 490 -15.09 -4.47 7.79
CA LEU A 490 -14.30 -5.61 8.29
C LEU A 490 -15.03 -6.43 9.36
N THR A 491 -15.81 -5.78 10.24
CA THR A 491 -16.46 -6.45 11.38
C THR A 491 -17.53 -7.47 10.97
N PRO A 492 -18.53 -7.13 10.11
CA PRO A 492 -19.49 -8.08 9.57
C PRO A 492 -18.83 -9.22 8.80
N LEU A 493 -17.81 -8.93 7.99
CA LEU A 493 -17.07 -9.96 7.26
C LEU A 493 -16.35 -10.93 8.19
N THR A 494 -15.82 -10.42 9.32
CA THR A 494 -15.23 -11.24 10.38
C THR A 494 -16.29 -12.15 11.01
N ILE A 495 -17.48 -11.62 11.31
CA ILE A 495 -18.59 -12.40 11.86
C ILE A 495 -19.02 -13.52 10.91
N ILE A 496 -19.22 -13.20 9.62
CA ILE A 496 -19.59 -14.15 8.57
C ILE A 496 -18.53 -15.25 8.44
N ARG A 497 -17.25 -14.89 8.42
CA ARG A 497 -16.14 -15.86 8.38
C ARG A 497 -16.22 -16.84 9.54
N SER A 498 -16.28 -16.33 10.78
CA SER A 498 -16.26 -17.17 11.97
C SER A 498 -17.50 -18.07 12.07
N MET A 499 -18.67 -17.56 11.68
CA MET A 499 -19.91 -18.34 11.58
C MET A 499 -19.77 -19.46 10.53
N HIS A 500 -19.31 -19.14 9.32
CA HIS A 500 -19.14 -20.11 8.24
C HIS A 500 -18.13 -21.21 8.61
N GLN A 501 -17.00 -20.84 9.23
CA GLN A 501 -16.01 -21.80 9.72
C GLN A 501 -16.60 -22.77 10.75
N LYS A 502 -17.39 -22.26 11.70
CA LYS A 502 -18.07 -23.09 12.70
C LYS A 502 -19.04 -24.08 12.05
N LEU A 503 -19.87 -23.61 11.12
CA LEU A 503 -20.85 -24.46 10.43
C LEU A 503 -20.15 -25.53 9.58
N CYS A 504 -19.09 -25.18 8.87
CA CYS A 504 -18.27 -26.13 8.10
C CYS A 504 -17.69 -27.27 8.94
N ASN A 505 -17.47 -27.05 10.24
CA ASN A 505 -16.96 -28.07 11.16
C ASN A 505 -18.06 -28.98 11.75
N ASN A 506 -19.34 -28.65 11.54
CA ASN A 506 -20.45 -29.50 11.93
C ASN A 506 -20.76 -30.48 10.79
N SER A 507 -20.84 -31.78 11.11
CA SER A 507 -21.13 -32.83 10.12
C SER A 507 -22.46 -32.62 9.39
N ARG A 508 -23.45 -31.97 10.03
CA ARG A 508 -24.74 -31.63 9.41
C ARG A 508 -24.61 -30.66 8.24
N PHE A 509 -23.56 -29.85 8.21
CA PHE A 509 -23.38 -28.76 7.23
C PHE A 509 -22.05 -28.88 6.47
N GLU A 510 -21.43 -30.06 6.46
CA GLU A 510 -20.10 -30.29 5.88
C GLU A 510 -20.00 -29.83 4.41
N ARG A 511 -21.09 -29.99 3.64
CA ARG A 511 -21.15 -29.58 2.22
C ARG A 511 -20.90 -28.09 2.02
N LEU A 512 -21.10 -27.23 3.03
CA LEU A 512 -20.78 -25.79 2.96
C LEU A 512 -19.35 -25.50 2.50
N LYS A 513 -18.38 -26.38 2.81
CA LYS A 513 -16.99 -26.24 2.36
C LYS A 513 -16.83 -26.25 0.83
N LEU A 514 -17.82 -26.80 0.13
CA LEU A 514 -17.85 -26.99 -1.31
C LEU A 514 -18.78 -26.00 -2.01
N HIS A 515 -19.45 -25.11 -1.27
CA HIS A 515 -20.28 -24.04 -1.83
C HIS A 515 -19.47 -22.77 -2.05
N TYR A 516 -19.73 -22.10 -3.18
CA TYR A 516 -19.20 -20.78 -3.49
C TYR A 516 -19.75 -19.75 -2.49
N ILE A 517 -18.97 -18.72 -2.16
CA ILE A 517 -19.47 -17.56 -1.40
C ILE A 517 -19.39 -16.34 -2.31
N HIS A 518 -20.55 -15.86 -2.76
CA HIS A 518 -20.61 -14.68 -3.63
C HIS A 518 -20.81 -13.40 -2.81
N ILE A 519 -19.78 -12.56 -2.76
CA ILE A 519 -19.91 -11.17 -2.31
C ILE A 519 -19.43 -10.28 -3.47
N PRO A 520 -20.33 -9.56 -4.16
CA PRO A 520 -19.98 -8.77 -5.33
C PRO A 520 -18.83 -7.80 -5.06
N ASN A 521 -17.83 -7.79 -5.94
CA ASN A 521 -16.69 -6.86 -5.92
C ASN A 521 -15.87 -6.84 -4.61
N LEU A 522 -15.98 -7.86 -3.74
CA LEU A 522 -15.32 -7.85 -2.42
C LEU A 522 -13.80 -7.68 -2.51
N MET A 523 -13.15 -8.36 -3.46
CA MET A 523 -11.69 -8.28 -3.62
C MET A 523 -11.23 -6.88 -4.04
N ASN A 524 -12.01 -6.19 -4.87
CA ASN A 524 -11.74 -4.81 -5.27
C ASN A 524 -12.02 -3.86 -4.12
N LEU A 525 -13.07 -4.09 -3.34
CA LEU A 525 -13.43 -3.28 -2.16
C LEU A 525 -12.27 -3.19 -1.16
N PHE A 526 -11.54 -4.29 -0.97
CA PHE A 526 -10.37 -4.32 -0.07
C PHE A 526 -9.23 -3.37 -0.46
N GLU A 527 -9.15 -2.95 -1.73
CA GLU A 527 -8.11 -2.01 -2.19
C GLU A 527 -8.40 -0.57 -1.78
N PHE A 528 -9.66 -0.27 -1.39
CA PHE A 528 -10.11 1.08 -1.06
C PHE A 528 -10.23 1.33 0.46
N LEU A 529 -9.99 0.32 1.30
CA LEU A 529 -10.09 0.48 2.76
C LEU A 529 -8.90 1.25 3.33
N VAL A 530 -9.17 2.16 4.27
CA VAL A 530 -8.15 2.99 4.94
C VAL A 530 -7.83 2.37 6.29
N LEU A 531 -6.72 1.63 6.36
CA LEU A 531 -6.32 0.84 7.53
C LEU A 531 -4.98 1.33 8.12
N PRO A 532 -5.00 2.21 9.13
CA PRO A 532 -3.78 2.76 9.73
C PRO A 532 -3.11 1.77 10.71
N ASN A 533 -3.88 0.83 11.25
CA ASN A 533 -3.43 -0.11 12.27
C ASN A 533 -2.94 -1.43 11.64
N ARG A 534 -1.94 -2.05 12.28
CA ARG A 534 -1.37 -3.32 11.80
C ARG A 534 -2.37 -4.46 11.92
N GLU A 535 -3.14 -4.46 12.98
CA GLU A 535 -4.15 -5.46 13.32
C GLU A 535 -5.23 -5.52 12.24
N ASP A 536 -5.75 -4.35 11.84
CA ASP A 536 -6.71 -4.25 10.73
C ASP A 536 -6.10 -4.71 9.39
N MET A 537 -4.82 -4.42 9.14
CA MET A 537 -4.11 -4.91 7.94
C MET A 537 -3.92 -6.43 7.94
N ILE A 538 -3.73 -7.06 9.10
CA ILE A 538 -3.70 -8.53 9.24
C ILE A 538 -5.11 -9.07 9.00
N ARG A 539 -6.12 -8.45 9.61
CA ARG A 539 -7.53 -8.85 9.49
C ARG A 539 -8.02 -8.85 8.04
N ILE A 540 -7.75 -7.80 7.27
CA ILE A 540 -8.12 -7.77 5.84
C ILE A 540 -7.36 -8.82 5.04
N HIS A 541 -6.10 -9.11 5.38
CA HIS A 541 -5.33 -10.16 4.72
C HIS A 541 -5.95 -11.54 4.96
N ASP A 542 -6.32 -11.85 6.19
CA ASP A 542 -6.96 -13.11 6.56
C ASP A 542 -8.34 -13.25 5.91
N LEU A 543 -9.14 -12.18 5.90
CA LEU A 543 -10.44 -12.17 5.22
C LEU A 543 -10.29 -12.34 3.71
N ARG A 544 -9.32 -11.66 3.09
CA ARG A 544 -9.02 -11.80 1.66
C ARG A 544 -8.63 -13.22 1.31
N HIS A 545 -7.73 -13.82 2.07
CA HIS A 545 -7.32 -15.21 1.86
C HIS A 545 -8.48 -16.18 2.07
N TYR A 546 -9.32 -15.94 3.08
CA TYR A 546 -10.47 -16.78 3.36
C TYR A 546 -11.51 -16.73 2.24
N PHE A 547 -12.01 -15.56 1.86
CA PHE A 547 -13.05 -15.44 0.84
C PHE A 547 -12.52 -15.80 -0.57
N SER A 548 -11.23 -15.61 -0.86
CA SER A 548 -10.66 -16.06 -2.13
C SER A 548 -10.65 -17.59 -2.23
N HIS A 549 -10.44 -18.33 -1.15
CA HIS A 549 -10.54 -19.79 -1.16
C HIS A 549 -11.94 -20.29 -1.55
N PHE A 550 -12.99 -19.55 -1.18
CA PHE A 550 -14.38 -19.86 -1.53
C PHE A 550 -14.84 -19.24 -2.83
N SER A 551 -13.94 -18.58 -3.59
CA SER A 551 -14.33 -17.86 -4.81
C SER A 551 -14.52 -18.76 -6.04
N HIS A 552 -14.07 -20.01 -5.99
CA HIS A 552 -14.10 -20.95 -7.11
C HIS A 552 -14.47 -22.35 -6.60
N LYS A 553 -15.63 -22.47 -5.97
CA LYS A 553 -16.14 -23.76 -5.48
C LYS A 553 -17.13 -24.37 -6.46
N GLU A 554 -17.29 -25.69 -6.37
CA GLU A 554 -18.05 -26.50 -7.31
C GLU A 554 -19.56 -26.22 -7.24
N TYR A 555 -20.10 -26.02 -6.03
CA TYR A 555 -21.53 -25.82 -5.83
C TYR A 555 -21.93 -24.34 -5.77
N PRO A 556 -23.18 -24.01 -6.16
CA PRO A 556 -23.66 -22.63 -6.22
C PRO A 556 -23.63 -21.93 -4.85
N ASP A 557 -23.62 -20.60 -4.86
CA ASP A 557 -23.71 -19.81 -3.63
C ASP A 557 -25.03 -20.04 -2.91
N LEU A 558 -25.03 -19.84 -1.59
CA LEU A 558 -26.17 -20.10 -0.70
C LEU A 558 -27.46 -19.38 -1.09
N LEU A 559 -27.34 -18.19 -1.72
CA LEU A 559 -28.47 -17.35 -2.08
C LEU A 559 -28.77 -17.36 -3.58
N THR A 560 -27.89 -17.95 -4.38
CA THR A 560 -28.06 -18.05 -5.84
C THR A 560 -28.57 -19.44 -6.23
N ASN A 561 -29.41 -19.54 -7.26
CA ASN A 561 -29.90 -20.83 -7.78
C ASN A 561 -30.50 -21.74 -6.70
N ILE A 562 -31.26 -21.17 -5.75
CA ILE A 562 -31.80 -21.85 -4.56
C ILE A 562 -32.68 -23.07 -4.92
N ASN A 563 -33.26 -23.08 -6.12
CA ASN A 563 -34.11 -24.18 -6.61
C ASN A 563 -33.32 -25.30 -7.31
N SER A 564 -32.01 -25.16 -7.50
CA SER A 564 -31.19 -26.20 -8.13
C SER A 564 -31.01 -27.41 -7.21
N ALA A 565 -30.84 -28.60 -7.78
CA ALA A 565 -30.57 -29.81 -7.00
C ALA A 565 -29.26 -29.70 -6.18
N ASP A 566 -28.33 -28.89 -6.66
CA ASP A 566 -27.06 -28.60 -6.03
C ASP A 566 -27.09 -27.44 -5.04
N ALA A 567 -28.23 -26.77 -4.87
CA ALA A 567 -28.40 -25.76 -3.84
C ALA A 567 -28.28 -26.38 -2.45
N PHE A 568 -27.62 -25.67 -1.55
CA PHE A 568 -27.38 -26.15 -0.19
C PHE A 568 -28.68 -26.53 0.53
N GLY A 569 -29.70 -25.66 0.44
CA GLY A 569 -31.00 -25.88 1.10
C GLY A 569 -31.72 -27.13 0.58
N VAL A 570 -31.64 -27.41 -0.72
CA VAL A 570 -32.25 -28.61 -1.33
C VAL A 570 -31.54 -29.87 -0.85
N TYR A 571 -30.20 -29.87 -0.86
CA TYR A 571 -29.41 -30.98 -0.35
C TYR A 571 -29.67 -31.24 1.13
N TYR A 572 -29.67 -30.18 1.95
CA TYR A 572 -29.92 -30.28 3.38
C TYR A 572 -31.32 -30.84 3.68
N ALA A 573 -32.34 -30.35 2.97
CA ALA A 573 -33.71 -30.86 3.09
C ALA A 573 -33.80 -32.34 2.70
N TYR A 574 -33.01 -32.79 1.71
CA TYR A 574 -32.93 -34.20 1.33
C TYR A 574 -32.22 -35.08 2.37
N GLN A 575 -31.39 -34.54 3.26
CA GLN A 575 -30.78 -35.30 4.33
C GLN A 575 -31.69 -35.40 5.57
N SER A 576 -32.54 -34.40 5.80
CA SER A 576 -33.42 -34.33 6.96
C SER A 576 -34.61 -35.31 6.89
N SER A 577 -34.69 -36.23 7.85
CA SER A 577 -35.80 -37.18 7.97
C SER A 577 -37.13 -36.49 8.25
N THR A 578 -37.15 -35.48 9.11
CA THR A 578 -38.36 -34.72 9.48
C THR A 578 -38.93 -33.95 8.29
N MET A 579 -38.06 -33.38 7.44
CA MET A 579 -38.48 -32.70 6.21
C MET A 579 -39.01 -33.68 5.18
N LYS A 580 -38.38 -34.87 5.03
CA LYS A 580 -38.90 -35.94 4.17
C LYS A 580 -40.30 -36.40 4.58
N GLU A 581 -40.52 -36.63 5.87
CA GLU A 581 -41.85 -36.99 6.40
C GLU A 581 -42.88 -35.90 6.14
N SER A 582 -42.51 -34.63 6.34
CA SER A 582 -43.37 -33.49 6.06
C SER A 582 -43.76 -33.42 4.58
N ILE A 583 -42.80 -33.61 3.67
CA ILE A 583 -43.05 -33.69 2.21
C ILE A 583 -43.98 -34.85 1.88
N GLN A 584 -43.80 -36.02 2.49
CA GLN A 584 -44.69 -37.16 2.30
C GLN A 584 -46.13 -36.86 2.75
N LYS A 585 -46.30 -36.25 3.93
CA LYS A 585 -47.61 -35.81 4.42
C LYS A 585 -48.29 -34.83 3.46
N ILE A 586 -47.54 -33.84 2.96
CA ILE A 586 -48.04 -32.87 1.98
C ILE A 586 -48.48 -33.58 0.69
N ARG A 587 -47.69 -34.54 0.19
CA ARG A 587 -48.04 -35.30 -1.04
C ARG A 587 -49.28 -36.16 -0.85
N ILE A 588 -49.42 -36.84 0.29
CA ILE A 588 -50.61 -37.64 0.63
C ILE A 588 -51.84 -36.73 0.69
N GLN A 589 -51.75 -35.60 1.38
CA GLN A 589 -52.84 -34.65 1.47
C GLN A 589 -53.22 -34.10 0.09
N ALA A 590 -52.24 -33.70 -0.72
CA ALA A 590 -52.48 -33.19 -2.07
C ALA A 590 -53.18 -34.22 -2.98
N GLU A 591 -52.81 -35.50 -2.91
CA GLU A 591 -53.49 -36.54 -3.67
C GLU A 591 -54.91 -36.78 -3.14
N ASN A 592 -55.12 -36.76 -1.83
CA ASN A 592 -56.46 -36.84 -1.24
C ASN A 592 -57.37 -35.69 -1.70
N ASP A 593 -56.86 -34.46 -1.65
CA ASP A 593 -57.58 -33.26 -2.08
C ASP A 593 -57.93 -33.33 -3.58
N LYS A 594 -56.99 -33.81 -4.40
CA LYS A 594 -57.21 -34.04 -5.83
C LYS A 594 -58.31 -35.08 -6.07
N GLN A 595 -58.28 -36.22 -5.38
CA GLN A 595 -59.30 -37.26 -5.51
C GLN A 595 -60.67 -36.80 -5.01
N GLN A 596 -60.70 -35.97 -3.96
CA GLN A 596 -61.92 -35.34 -3.49
C GLN A 596 -62.49 -34.38 -4.54
N LYS A 597 -61.63 -33.55 -5.17
CA LYS A 597 -62.06 -32.64 -6.24
C LYS A 597 -62.56 -33.38 -7.49
N ILE A 598 -61.91 -34.48 -7.87
CA ILE A 598 -62.38 -35.35 -8.97
C ILE A 598 -63.78 -35.92 -8.66
N ARG A 599 -64.00 -36.41 -7.43
CA ARG A 599 -65.32 -36.90 -6.98
C ARG A 599 -66.39 -35.81 -7.02
N GLU A 600 -66.06 -34.61 -6.52
CA GLU A 600 -66.95 -33.45 -6.57
C GLU A 600 -67.36 -33.10 -8.01
N VAL A 601 -66.39 -33.04 -8.93
CA VAL A 601 -66.64 -32.77 -10.36
C VAL A 601 -67.48 -33.86 -11.00
N ASN A 602 -67.23 -35.14 -10.69
CA ASN A 602 -68.02 -36.25 -11.23
C ASN A 602 -69.47 -36.22 -10.74
N ASN A 603 -69.70 -35.95 -9.45
CA ASN A 603 -71.04 -35.79 -8.89
C ASN A 603 -71.77 -34.60 -9.53
N ALA A 604 -71.09 -33.48 -9.74
CA ALA A 604 -71.66 -32.32 -10.43
C ALA A 604 -72.05 -32.66 -11.88
N LYS A 605 -71.20 -33.40 -12.61
CA LYS A 605 -71.50 -33.89 -13.96
C LYS A 605 -72.70 -34.83 -13.99
N GLU A 606 -72.80 -35.75 -13.03
CA GLU A 606 -73.92 -36.68 -12.94
C GLU A 606 -75.23 -35.94 -12.62
N ARG A 607 -75.19 -35.00 -11.67
CA ARG A 607 -76.33 -34.14 -11.36
C ARG A 607 -76.77 -33.34 -12.57
N TYR A 608 -75.83 -32.77 -13.33
CA TYR A 608 -76.12 -32.08 -14.59
C TYR A 608 -76.80 -33.02 -15.60
N ARG A 609 -76.27 -34.25 -15.82
CA ARG A 609 -76.91 -35.23 -16.71
C ARG A 609 -78.32 -35.60 -16.25
N ASN A 610 -78.53 -35.81 -14.96
CA ASN A 610 -79.85 -36.14 -14.40
C ASN A 610 -80.84 -35.00 -14.58
N LEU A 611 -80.41 -33.75 -14.34
CA LEU A 611 -81.23 -32.56 -14.61
C LEU A 611 -81.55 -32.44 -16.10
N MET A 612 -80.58 -32.61 -16.99
CA MET A 612 -80.80 -32.57 -18.45
C MET A 612 -81.71 -33.70 -18.95
N ASN A 613 -81.61 -34.90 -18.38
CA ASN A 613 -82.52 -36.00 -18.70
C ASN A 613 -83.95 -35.73 -18.21
N SER A 614 -84.11 -35.16 -17.01
CA SER A 614 -85.40 -34.71 -16.52
C SER A 614 -86.03 -33.66 -17.42
N VAL A 615 -85.25 -32.67 -17.87
CA VAL A 615 -85.71 -31.65 -18.85
C VAL A 615 -86.12 -32.30 -20.17
N ARG A 616 -85.35 -33.27 -20.68
CA ARG A 616 -85.68 -34.00 -21.92
C ARG A 616 -87.00 -34.78 -21.81
N ASN A 617 -87.27 -35.39 -20.66
CA ASN A 617 -88.47 -36.21 -20.42
C ASN A 617 -89.75 -35.41 -20.15
N ILE A 618 -89.67 -34.08 -19.99
CA ILE A 618 -90.86 -33.23 -19.94
C ILE A 618 -91.45 -33.13 -21.36
N SER A 619 -92.76 -33.38 -21.51
CA SER A 619 -93.45 -33.23 -22.81
C SER A 619 -93.85 -31.75 -23.03
N CYS A 620 -93.46 -31.14 -24.17
CA CYS A 620 -93.93 -29.80 -24.53
C CYS A 620 -95.38 -29.89 -25.01
N LYS A 621 -96.29 -29.50 -24.11
CA LYS A 621 -97.65 -29.08 -24.49
C LYS A 621 -97.65 -27.57 -24.60
N CYS A 622 -97.11 -27.09 -25.70
CA CYS A 622 -97.06 -25.67 -25.99
C CYS A 622 -98.36 -25.29 -26.70
N THR A 623 -99.23 -24.49 -26.06
CA THR A 623 -100.53 -24.06 -26.60
C THR A 623 -100.48 -22.60 -27.04
N TYR A 624 -101.16 -22.27 -28.14
CA TYR A 624 -101.33 -20.89 -28.61
C TYR A 624 -102.68 -20.34 -28.13
N LYS A 625 -102.65 -19.19 -27.45
CA LYS A 625 -103.87 -18.46 -27.08
C LYS A 625 -103.67 -16.99 -27.45
N TYR A 626 -104.57 -16.45 -28.27
CA TYR A 626 -104.56 -15.06 -28.76
C TYR A 626 -103.26 -14.61 -29.48
N GLY A 627 -102.69 -15.46 -30.33
CA GLY A 627 -101.52 -15.10 -31.16
C GLY A 627 -100.17 -15.10 -30.44
N TYR A 628 -100.13 -15.30 -29.11
CA TYR A 628 -98.88 -15.44 -28.34
C TYR A 628 -98.63 -16.90 -27.96
N ARG A 629 -97.37 -17.38 -28.12
CA ARG A 629 -96.95 -18.72 -27.73
C ARG A 629 -96.80 -18.76 -26.20
N GLN A 630 -97.65 -19.49 -25.49
CA GLN A 630 -97.39 -19.78 -24.08
C GLN A 630 -96.28 -20.84 -24.01
N THR A 631 -95.11 -20.43 -23.54
CA THR A 631 -93.96 -21.32 -23.33
C THR A 631 -94.32 -22.35 -22.27
N CYS A 632 -94.25 -23.63 -22.61
CA CYS A 632 -94.43 -24.69 -21.62
C CYS A 632 -93.24 -24.72 -20.65
N HIS A 633 -93.41 -25.41 -19.51
CA HIS A 633 -92.39 -25.48 -18.45
C HIS A 633 -91.02 -26.01 -18.93
N LYS A 634 -90.99 -26.81 -20.00
CA LYS A 634 -89.75 -27.25 -20.65
C LYS A 634 -89.02 -26.11 -21.36
N CYS A 635 -89.74 -25.24 -22.08
CA CYS A 635 -89.15 -24.12 -22.81
C CYS A 635 -88.60 -23.02 -21.87
N SER A 636 -89.12 -22.94 -20.63
CA SER A 636 -88.59 -22.03 -19.61
C SER A 636 -87.37 -22.57 -18.84
N THR A 637 -87.11 -23.88 -18.91
CA THR A 637 -85.99 -24.54 -18.20
C THR A 637 -84.80 -24.88 -19.10
N GLU A 638 -84.93 -24.73 -20.43
CA GLU A 638 -83.86 -24.90 -21.43
C GLU A 638 -83.15 -23.59 -21.83
N GLN A 639 -83.60 -22.42 -21.36
CA GLN A 639 -82.85 -21.15 -21.42
C GLN A 639 -81.89 -21.07 -20.24
#